data_AF-A0A2I0CW42-F1
#
_entry.id   AF-A0A2I0CW42-F1
#
_cell.length_a   1.000
_cell.length_b   1.000
_cell.length_c   1.000
_cell.angle_alpha   90.00
_cell.angle_beta   90.00
_cell.angle_gamma   90.00
#
_symmetry.space_group_name_H-M   'P 1'
#
loop_
_entity.id
_entity.type
_entity.pdbx_description
1 polymer ?
#
loop_
_entity_poly.entity_id
_entity_poly.type
_entity_poly.pdbx_seq_one_letter_code
_entity_poly.pdbx_strand_id
1 'polypeptide(L)'
;MKSPVKSRLMKILLDGEPHREIDLATGVGFTKVATIRKLIDSFERARILSRRRDGENTGWICQLNLTHDAVVKIYHHPELVLLRPLIREQPWFAPLFTANFDTLPDPLPSLIQRMVVQSHTFFEIICRYDSPETIRETYEPVLVVNRLSGIRNPLFNDLYLWYQIYVHAVIRDIDHGGLGSGFAGLLAECQQELVALSGSPGSGTKDPQRTRRKKAPAIS
;
A
#
# COMPACT_ATOMS: atom_id res chain seq x y z
N MET A 1 15.47 9.96 26.29
CA MET A 1 16.11 8.77 25.68
C MET A 1 15.02 7.78 25.29
N LYS A 2 14.92 7.39 24.02
CA LYS A 2 13.94 6.38 23.55
C LYS A 2 14.39 5.00 24.03
N SER A 3 13.51 4.21 24.64
CA SER A 3 13.87 2.87 25.15
C SER A 3 14.05 1.89 23.97
N PRO A 4 15.26 1.35 23.74
CA PRO A 4 15.51 0.41 22.64
C PRO A 4 14.74 -0.90 22.81
N VAL A 5 14.31 -1.21 24.03
CA VAL A 5 13.55 -2.43 24.36
C VAL A 5 12.18 -2.42 23.69
N LYS A 6 11.48 -1.28 23.67
CA LYS A 6 10.12 -1.17 23.11
C LYS A 6 10.11 -1.46 21.61
N SER A 7 11.06 -0.88 20.88
CA SER A 7 11.19 -1.09 19.43
C SER A 7 11.63 -2.53 19.11
N ARG A 8 12.52 -3.14 19.90
CA ARG A 8 12.90 -4.56 19.72
C ARG A 8 11.74 -5.50 19.99
N LEU A 9 10.99 -5.26 21.07
CA LEU A 9 9.80 -6.05 21.39
C LEU A 9 8.77 -5.98 20.27
N MET A 10 8.51 -4.76 19.77
CA MET A 10 7.59 -4.57 18.66
C MET A 10 8.08 -5.31 17.41
N LYS A 11 9.37 -5.23 17.05
CA LYS A 11 9.93 -5.95 15.90
C LYS A 11 9.67 -7.46 15.93
N ILE A 12 9.73 -8.09 17.10
CA ILE A 12 9.41 -9.52 17.25
C ILE A 12 7.93 -9.74 16.99
N LEU A 13 7.06 -8.91 17.56
CA LEU A 13 5.61 -9.01 17.42
C LEU A 13 5.08 -8.68 16.02
N LEU A 14 5.89 -8.05 15.14
CA LEU A 14 5.45 -7.66 13.80
C LEU A 14 5.14 -8.86 12.90
N ASP A 15 5.66 -10.05 13.20
CA ASP A 15 5.29 -11.27 12.45
C ASP A 15 3.79 -11.62 12.58
N GLY A 16 3.10 -11.05 13.58
CA GLY A 16 1.67 -11.27 13.84
C GLY A 16 1.38 -12.58 14.57
N GLU A 17 2.40 -13.38 14.84
CA GLU A 17 2.26 -14.71 15.44
C GLU A 17 2.11 -14.62 16.97
N PRO A 18 1.53 -15.66 17.62
CA PRO A 18 1.48 -15.73 19.06
C PRO A 18 2.86 -16.08 19.67
N HIS A 19 3.34 -15.26 20.60
CA HIS A 19 4.62 -15.45 21.30
C HIS A 19 4.42 -15.64 22.79
N ARG A 20 5.18 -16.52 23.44
CA ARG A 20 5.16 -16.61 24.91
C ARG A 20 5.89 -15.41 25.50
N GLU A 21 5.47 -14.93 26.67
CA GLU A 21 6.14 -13.79 27.32
C GLU A 21 7.64 -14.02 27.57
N ILE A 22 8.03 -15.27 27.82
CA ILE A 22 9.43 -15.61 28.06
C ILE A 22 10.27 -15.51 26.77
N ASP A 23 9.69 -15.84 25.62
CA ASP A 23 10.36 -15.74 24.32
C ASP A 23 10.51 -14.26 23.94
N LEU A 24 9.49 -13.45 24.22
CA LEU A 24 9.56 -12.00 24.08
C LEU A 24 10.64 -11.38 24.97
N ALA A 25 10.73 -11.80 26.24
CA ALA A 25 11.76 -11.31 27.16
C ALA A 25 13.17 -11.68 26.67
N THR A 26 13.35 -12.94 26.26
CA THR A 26 14.63 -13.45 25.76
C THR A 26 15.03 -12.77 24.46
N GLY A 27 14.09 -12.59 23.52
CA GLY A 27 14.33 -11.94 22.24
C GLY A 27 14.75 -10.47 22.34
N VAL A 28 14.38 -9.77 23.42
CA VAL A 28 14.87 -8.41 23.68
C VAL A 28 16.12 -8.35 24.57
N GLY A 29 16.61 -9.50 25.04
CA GLY A 29 17.86 -9.64 25.80
C GLY A 29 17.70 -9.79 27.32
N PHE A 30 16.53 -10.17 27.82
CA PHE A 30 16.29 -10.41 29.25
C PHE A 30 16.02 -11.88 29.55
N THR A 31 16.49 -12.35 30.71
CA THR A 31 16.26 -13.73 31.19
C THR A 31 14.96 -13.89 31.99
N LYS A 32 14.28 -12.78 32.33
CA LYS A 32 13.09 -12.76 33.19
C LYS A 32 11.98 -11.91 32.59
N VAL A 33 10.77 -12.47 32.52
CA VAL A 33 9.55 -11.76 32.08
C VAL A 33 9.26 -10.51 32.92
N ALA A 34 9.58 -10.55 34.22
CA ALA A 34 9.38 -9.42 35.13
C ALA A 34 10.00 -8.11 34.62
N THR A 35 11.09 -8.19 33.84
CA THR A 35 11.80 -7.03 33.29
C THR A 35 11.02 -6.33 32.17
N ILE A 36 10.17 -7.06 31.44
CA ILE A 36 9.34 -6.51 30.35
C ILE A 36 7.86 -6.40 30.70
N ARG A 37 7.43 -6.91 31.86
CA ARG A 37 6.01 -6.97 32.25
C ARG A 37 5.31 -5.62 32.18
N LYS A 38 5.93 -4.55 32.70
CA LYS A 38 5.37 -3.18 32.61
C LYS A 38 5.14 -2.72 31.16
N LEU A 39 5.99 -3.15 30.22
CA LEU A 39 5.84 -2.84 28.79
C LEU A 39 4.70 -3.65 28.18
N ILE A 40 4.61 -4.95 28.49
CA ILE A 40 3.50 -5.81 28.05
C ILE A 40 2.16 -5.24 28.56
N ASP A 41 2.07 -4.94 29.86
CA ASP A 41 0.86 -4.38 30.48
C ASP A 41 0.50 -3.01 29.87
N SER A 42 1.51 -2.24 29.42
CA SER A 42 1.28 -0.98 28.70
C SER A 42 0.73 -1.22 27.29
N PHE A 43 1.26 -2.21 26.57
CA PHE A 43 0.80 -2.56 25.23
C PHE A 43 -0.60 -3.16 25.24
N GLU A 44 -0.89 -4.02 26.21
CA GLU A 44 -2.22 -4.60 26.41
C GLU A 44 -3.26 -3.51 26.71
N ARG A 45 -2.97 -2.58 27.64
CA ARG A 45 -3.86 -1.45 27.93
C ARG A 45 -4.08 -0.53 26.73
N ALA A 46 -3.06 -0.36 25.89
CA ALA A 46 -3.15 0.40 24.65
C ALA A 46 -3.86 -0.39 23.51
N ARG A 47 -4.27 -1.64 23.76
CA ARG A 47 -4.85 -2.58 22.78
C ARG A 47 -3.93 -2.86 21.58
N ILE A 48 -2.63 -2.73 21.78
CA ILE A 48 -1.58 -3.04 20.79
C ILE A 48 -1.39 -4.54 20.68
N LEU A 49 -1.46 -5.26 21.79
CA LEU A 49 -1.42 -6.73 21.83
C LEU A 49 -2.59 -7.27 22.65
N SER A 50 -2.92 -8.53 22.38
CA SER A 50 -3.78 -9.34 23.22
C SER A 50 -2.94 -10.31 24.04
N ARG A 51 -3.39 -10.63 25.25
CA ARG A 51 -2.71 -11.54 26.17
C ARG A 51 -3.69 -12.63 26.63
N ARG A 52 -3.29 -13.89 26.51
CA ARG A 52 -4.11 -15.05 26.94
C ARG A 52 -3.27 -16.07 27.70
N ARG A 53 -3.89 -16.85 28.58
CA ARG A 53 -3.17 -17.91 29.31
C ARG A 53 -2.72 -19.00 28.34
N ASP A 54 -1.49 -19.46 28.52
CA ASP A 54 -0.92 -20.61 27.84
C ASP A 54 -1.53 -21.87 28.49
N GLY A 55 -2.55 -22.47 27.88
CA GLY A 55 -3.45 -23.43 28.56
C GLY A 55 -2.75 -24.58 29.30
N GLU A 56 -1.60 -25.05 28.78
CA GLU A 56 -0.83 -26.17 29.33
C GLU A 56 0.32 -25.73 30.27
N ASN A 57 0.67 -24.43 30.31
CA ASN A 57 1.80 -23.92 31.08
C ASN A 57 1.40 -22.80 32.05
N THR A 58 2.24 -22.52 33.05
CA THR A 58 2.09 -21.35 33.95
C THR A 58 2.52 -20.03 33.28
N GLY A 59 2.12 -19.82 32.03
CA GLY A 59 2.57 -18.71 31.18
C GLY A 59 1.45 -17.93 30.51
N TRP A 60 1.83 -16.85 29.83
CA TRP A 60 0.95 -16.06 28.97
C TRP A 60 1.50 -16.01 27.55
N ILE A 61 0.59 -16.03 26.60
CA ILE A 61 0.84 -15.82 25.18
C ILE A 61 0.42 -14.39 24.86
N CYS A 62 1.28 -13.65 24.18
CA CYS A 62 1.03 -12.33 23.65
C CYS A 62 0.96 -12.40 22.13
N GLN A 63 0.01 -11.71 21.52
CA GLN A 63 -0.11 -11.62 20.08
C GLN A 63 -0.46 -10.19 19.67
N LEU A 64 0.15 -9.70 18.59
CA LEU A 64 -0.16 -8.39 18.05
C LEU A 64 -1.65 -8.32 17.66
N ASN A 65 -2.30 -7.20 18.01
CA ASN A 65 -3.67 -6.98 17.60
C ASN A 65 -3.68 -6.42 16.17
N LEU A 66 -4.08 -7.25 15.20
CA LEU A 66 -4.07 -6.92 13.77
C LEU A 66 -5.38 -6.29 13.29
N THR A 67 -6.13 -5.61 14.16
CA THR A 67 -7.25 -4.79 13.70
C THR A 67 -6.76 -3.50 13.06
N HIS A 68 -7.52 -2.97 12.09
CA HIS A 68 -7.22 -1.72 11.39
C HIS A 68 -6.82 -0.60 12.37
N ASP A 69 -7.67 -0.31 13.36
CA ASP A 69 -7.42 0.74 14.35
C ASP A 69 -6.17 0.51 15.21
N ALA A 70 -5.87 -0.75 15.57
CA ALA A 70 -4.70 -1.06 16.38
C ALA A 70 -3.42 -0.83 15.57
N VAL A 71 -3.39 -1.31 14.32
CA VAL A 71 -2.24 -1.12 13.43
C VAL A 71 -2.02 0.36 13.12
N VAL A 72 -3.06 1.14 12.82
CA VAL A 72 -2.96 2.59 12.61
C VAL A 72 -2.37 3.28 13.84
N LYS A 73 -2.79 2.91 15.05
CA LYS A 73 -2.23 3.45 16.30
C LYS A 73 -0.75 3.11 16.45
N ILE A 74 -0.35 1.86 16.17
CA ILE A 74 1.05 1.43 16.23
C ILE A 74 1.89 2.20 15.22
N TYR A 75 1.39 2.32 13.98
CA TYR A 75 2.07 2.97 12.86
C TYR A 75 2.34 4.45 13.13
N HIS A 76 1.39 5.17 13.73
CA HIS A 76 1.53 6.58 14.06
C HIS A 76 2.19 6.84 15.42
N HIS A 77 2.51 5.80 16.20
CA HIS A 77 3.12 5.97 17.51
C HIS A 77 4.52 6.61 17.39
N PRO A 78 4.80 7.77 18.04
CA PRO A 78 6.04 8.54 17.86
C PRO A 78 7.34 7.75 18.12
N GLU A 79 7.30 6.82 19.09
CA GLU A 79 8.43 5.96 19.42
C GLU A 79 8.66 4.80 18.43
N LEU A 80 7.69 4.49 17.57
CA LEU A 80 7.72 3.36 16.63
C LEU A 80 7.84 3.81 15.16
N VAL A 81 8.00 5.12 14.91
CA VAL A 81 8.12 5.67 13.54
C VAL A 81 9.19 4.95 12.71
N LEU A 82 10.32 4.59 13.33
CA LEU A 82 11.41 3.86 12.66
C LEU A 82 11.04 2.43 12.23
N LEU A 83 9.92 1.89 12.72
CA LEU A 83 9.41 0.58 12.35
C LEU A 83 8.41 0.66 11.20
N ARG A 84 7.97 1.84 10.77
CA ARG A 84 6.97 2.00 9.70
C ARG A 84 7.32 1.24 8.42
N PRO A 85 8.57 1.25 7.91
CA PRO A 85 8.92 0.43 6.74
C PRO A 85 8.72 -1.06 7.02
N LEU A 86 9.22 -1.56 8.15
CA LEU A 86 9.08 -2.96 8.55
C LEU A 86 7.63 -3.40 8.74
N ILE A 87 6.78 -2.51 9.27
CA ILE A 87 5.34 -2.75 9.42
C ILE A 87 4.70 -2.93 8.05
N ARG A 88 5.03 -2.06 7.08
CA ARG A 88 4.47 -2.13 5.73
C ARG A 88 4.89 -3.37 4.95
N GLU A 89 6.08 -3.88 5.21
CA GLU A 89 6.62 -5.09 4.58
C GLU A 89 5.99 -6.38 5.12
N GLN A 90 5.18 -6.31 6.18
CA GLN A 90 4.53 -7.52 6.72
C GLN A 90 3.44 -8.04 5.77
N PRO A 91 3.31 -9.38 5.61
CA PRO A 91 2.31 -9.98 4.71
C PRO A 91 0.86 -9.59 5.04
N TRP A 92 0.57 -9.36 6.33
CA TRP A 92 -0.77 -8.98 6.79
C TRP A 92 -1.08 -7.49 6.57
N PHE A 93 -0.08 -6.66 6.25
CA PHE A 93 -0.26 -5.20 6.22
C PHE A 93 -1.14 -4.74 5.07
N ALA A 94 -0.74 -4.97 3.83
CA ALA A 94 -1.49 -4.46 2.67
C ALA A 94 -2.94 -4.98 2.64
N PRO A 95 -3.23 -6.28 2.82
CA PRO A 95 -4.60 -6.80 2.80
C PRO A 95 -5.51 -6.16 3.87
N LEU A 96 -4.95 -5.77 5.02
CA LEU A 96 -5.71 -5.14 6.10
C LEU A 96 -6.28 -3.77 5.70
N PHE A 97 -5.60 -3.05 4.80
CA PHE A 97 -5.97 -1.69 4.40
C PHE A 97 -6.60 -1.60 3.01
N THR A 98 -6.39 -2.61 2.17
CA THR A 98 -6.82 -2.55 0.76
C THR A 98 -8.01 -3.44 0.42
N ALA A 99 -8.62 -4.13 1.40
CA ALA A 99 -9.72 -5.08 1.13
C ALA A 99 -10.90 -4.47 0.33
N ASN A 100 -11.23 -3.19 0.57
CA ASN A 100 -12.29 -2.50 -0.16
C ASN A 100 -11.96 -2.22 -1.64
N PHE A 101 -10.68 -2.33 -2.01
CA PHE A 101 -10.18 -2.11 -3.37
C PHE A 101 -10.12 -3.40 -4.19
N ASP A 102 -10.37 -4.56 -3.60
CA ASP A 102 -10.35 -5.86 -4.28
C ASP A 102 -11.49 -6.01 -5.30
N THR A 103 -12.48 -5.10 -5.29
CA THR A 103 -13.56 -5.03 -6.27
C THR A 103 -13.18 -4.32 -7.57
N LEU A 104 -12.02 -3.66 -7.61
CA LEU A 104 -11.53 -2.96 -8.79
C LEU A 104 -11.09 -3.95 -9.88
N PRO A 105 -11.18 -3.57 -11.16
CA PRO A 105 -10.70 -4.41 -12.25
C PRO A 105 -9.18 -4.60 -12.19
N ASP A 106 -8.72 -5.79 -12.58
CA ASP A 106 -7.29 -6.07 -12.71
C ASP A 106 -6.60 -5.10 -13.68
N PRO A 107 -5.36 -4.68 -13.40
CA PRO A 107 -4.46 -5.14 -12.33
C PRO A 107 -4.53 -4.32 -11.02
N LEU A 108 -5.55 -3.48 -10.84
CA LEU A 108 -5.58 -2.45 -9.79
C LEU A 108 -5.44 -2.97 -8.36
N PRO A 109 -6.14 -4.05 -7.92
CA PRO A 109 -6.03 -4.50 -6.53
C PRO A 109 -4.59 -4.82 -6.11
N SER A 110 -3.88 -5.57 -6.96
CA SER A 110 -2.47 -5.95 -6.74
C SER A 110 -1.53 -4.75 -6.77
N LEU A 111 -1.74 -3.81 -7.70
CA LEU A 111 -0.93 -2.58 -7.77
C LEU A 111 -1.11 -1.73 -6.51
N ILE A 112 -2.36 -1.51 -6.07
CA ILE A 112 -2.67 -0.70 -4.88
C ILE A 112 -2.03 -1.32 -3.63
N GLN A 113 -2.11 -2.64 -3.45
CA GLN A 113 -1.44 -3.35 -2.36
C GLN A 113 0.07 -3.04 -2.34
N ARG A 114 0.73 -3.13 -3.49
CA ARG A 114 2.17 -2.83 -3.61
C ARG A 114 2.48 -1.35 -3.38
N MET A 115 1.64 -0.44 -3.88
CA MET A 115 1.79 1.00 -3.66
C MET A 115 1.72 1.37 -2.18
N VAL A 116 0.79 0.76 -1.43
CA VAL A 116 0.65 0.92 0.03
C VAL A 116 1.91 0.47 0.77
N VAL A 117 2.50 -0.66 0.37
CA VAL A 117 3.75 -1.15 0.95
C VAL A 117 4.91 -0.17 0.70
N GLN A 118 4.97 0.41 -0.50
CA GLN A 118 6.10 1.20 -0.96
C GLN A 118 6.04 2.69 -0.62
N SER A 119 4.86 3.31 -0.48
CA SER A 119 4.74 4.73 -0.13
C SER A 119 3.94 4.98 1.17
N HIS A 120 4.54 5.71 2.10
CA HIS A 120 3.92 6.08 3.37
C HIS A 120 2.79 7.06 3.10
N THR A 121 3.05 8.08 2.27
CA THR A 121 2.03 9.04 1.87
C THR A 121 0.87 8.35 1.15
N PHE A 122 1.14 7.38 0.29
CA PHE A 122 0.07 6.64 -0.39
C PHE A 122 -0.77 5.82 0.59
N PHE A 123 -0.12 5.13 1.54
CA PHE A 123 -0.82 4.47 2.63
C PHE A 123 -1.71 5.44 3.43
N GLU A 124 -1.22 6.64 3.78
CA GLU A 124 -2.04 7.64 4.47
C GLU A 124 -3.27 8.07 3.66
N ILE A 125 -3.14 8.15 2.33
CA ILE A 125 -4.27 8.43 1.43
C ILE A 125 -5.30 7.30 1.48
N ILE A 126 -4.85 6.03 1.38
CA ILE A 126 -5.75 4.86 1.49
C ILE A 126 -6.45 4.80 2.85
N CYS A 127 -5.76 5.11 3.94
CA CYS A 127 -6.39 5.18 5.26
C CYS A 127 -7.41 6.32 5.39
N ARG A 128 -7.22 7.41 4.66
CA ARG A 128 -8.11 8.58 4.69
C ARG A 128 -9.36 8.38 3.83
N TYR A 129 -9.18 7.74 2.68
CA TYR A 129 -10.24 7.47 1.71
C TYR A 129 -10.35 5.95 1.58
N ASP A 130 -11.21 5.38 2.41
CA ASP A 130 -11.34 3.94 2.64
C ASP A 130 -12.09 3.20 1.51
N SER A 131 -12.44 3.88 0.42
CA SER A 131 -13.13 3.30 -0.73
C SER A 131 -12.64 3.85 -2.08
N PRO A 132 -12.72 3.05 -3.16
CA PRO A 132 -12.44 3.54 -4.50
C PRO A 132 -13.31 4.72 -4.93
N GLU A 133 -14.58 4.76 -4.50
CA GLU A 133 -15.54 5.79 -4.86
C GLU A 133 -15.12 7.15 -4.28
N THR A 134 -14.77 7.19 -2.99
CA THR A 134 -14.32 8.43 -2.34
C THR A 134 -13.01 8.96 -2.93
N ILE A 135 -12.11 8.06 -3.35
CA ILE A 135 -10.88 8.43 -4.07
C ILE A 135 -11.21 8.99 -5.45
N ARG A 136 -12.09 8.34 -6.21
CA ARG A 136 -12.52 8.84 -7.53
C ARG A 136 -13.16 10.21 -7.41
N GLU A 137 -14.06 10.44 -6.46
CA GLU A 137 -14.69 11.74 -6.23
C GLU A 137 -13.67 12.83 -5.89
N THR A 138 -12.70 12.51 -5.03
CA THR A 138 -11.70 13.48 -4.56
C THR A 138 -10.68 13.82 -5.64
N TYR A 139 -10.23 12.81 -6.40
CA TYR A 139 -9.13 12.94 -7.35
C TYR A 139 -9.59 12.97 -8.82
N GLU A 140 -10.90 12.96 -9.09
CA GLU A 140 -11.49 13.12 -10.44
C GLU A 140 -10.90 14.27 -11.27
N PRO A 141 -10.56 15.43 -10.68
CA PRO A 141 -9.95 16.53 -11.43
C PRO A 141 -8.66 16.15 -12.17
N VAL A 142 -7.94 15.12 -11.72
CA VAL A 142 -6.74 14.60 -12.40
C VAL A 142 -7.07 14.05 -13.79
N LEU A 143 -8.30 13.59 -14.02
CA LEU A 143 -8.75 13.01 -15.29
C LEU A 143 -9.25 14.04 -16.30
N VAL A 144 -9.19 15.35 -15.99
CA VAL A 144 -9.66 16.40 -16.92
C VAL A 144 -8.92 16.34 -18.26
N VAL A 145 -7.60 16.13 -18.25
CA VAL A 145 -6.80 16.05 -19.49
C VAL A 145 -7.20 14.85 -20.35
N ASN A 146 -7.47 13.69 -19.72
CA ASN A 146 -7.94 12.50 -20.42
C ASN A 146 -9.30 12.75 -21.09
N ARG A 147 -10.23 13.40 -20.37
CA ARG A 147 -11.56 13.78 -20.89
C ARG A 147 -11.44 14.73 -22.09
N LEU A 148 -10.60 15.76 -21.99
CA LEU A 148 -10.34 16.70 -23.08
C LEU A 148 -9.68 16.04 -24.30
N SER A 149 -8.87 15.01 -24.06
CA SER A 149 -8.20 14.23 -25.11
C SER A 149 -9.10 13.15 -25.73
N GLY A 150 -10.37 13.04 -25.29
CA GLY A 150 -11.32 12.05 -25.79
C GLY A 150 -11.05 10.61 -25.32
N ILE A 151 -10.23 10.41 -24.30
CA ILE A 151 -9.94 9.08 -23.76
C ILE A 151 -11.14 8.59 -22.96
N ARG A 152 -11.77 7.51 -23.45
CA ARG A 152 -12.98 6.92 -22.85
C ARG A 152 -12.77 5.55 -22.21
N ASN A 153 -11.57 4.98 -22.29
CA ASN A 153 -11.26 3.68 -21.69
C ASN A 153 -11.34 3.78 -20.15
N PRO A 154 -12.31 3.12 -19.48
CA PRO A 154 -12.48 3.24 -18.03
C PRO A 154 -11.29 2.70 -17.25
N LEU A 155 -10.74 1.54 -17.68
CA LEU A 155 -9.59 0.93 -17.03
C LEU A 155 -8.37 1.83 -17.15
N PHE A 156 -8.12 2.43 -18.31
CA PHE A 156 -7.03 3.40 -18.48
C PHE A 156 -7.19 4.59 -17.51
N ASN A 157 -8.40 5.12 -17.39
CA ASN A 157 -8.67 6.27 -16.51
C ASN A 157 -8.47 5.92 -15.03
N ASP A 158 -8.94 4.74 -14.58
CA ASP A 158 -8.70 4.28 -13.22
C ASP A 158 -7.20 4.07 -12.97
N LEU A 159 -6.50 3.36 -13.85
CA LEU A 159 -5.05 3.10 -13.72
C LEU A 159 -4.25 4.40 -13.72
N TYR A 160 -4.64 5.38 -14.55
CA TYR A 160 -4.03 6.70 -14.59
C TYR A 160 -4.26 7.48 -13.29
N LEU A 161 -5.49 7.44 -12.75
CA LEU A 161 -5.83 8.08 -11.49
C LEU A 161 -4.93 7.57 -10.36
N TRP A 162 -4.87 6.25 -10.18
CA TRP A 162 -4.06 5.60 -9.15
C TRP A 162 -2.57 5.87 -9.33
N TYR A 163 -2.08 5.81 -10.57
CA TYR A 163 -0.71 6.16 -10.91
C TYR A 163 -0.36 7.60 -10.52
N GLN A 164 -1.22 8.57 -10.82
CA GLN A 164 -0.96 9.98 -10.48
C GLN A 164 -0.95 10.19 -8.96
N ILE A 165 -1.91 9.60 -8.23
CA ILE A 165 -1.93 9.65 -6.77
C ILE A 165 -0.63 9.08 -6.21
N TYR A 166 -0.17 7.93 -6.73
CA TYR A 166 1.06 7.29 -6.30
C TYR A 166 2.31 8.11 -6.64
N VAL A 167 2.41 8.70 -7.83
CA VAL A 167 3.51 9.61 -8.20
C VAL A 167 3.60 10.78 -7.23
N HIS A 168 2.48 11.44 -6.93
CA HIS A 168 2.47 12.54 -5.96
C HIS A 168 2.89 12.09 -4.56
N ALA A 169 2.45 10.89 -4.14
CA ALA A 169 2.85 10.32 -2.87
C ALA A 169 4.35 10.01 -2.81
N VAL A 170 4.92 9.45 -3.88
CA VAL A 170 6.36 9.17 -4.01
C VAL A 170 7.17 10.47 -3.94
N ILE A 171 6.77 11.53 -4.66
CA ILE A 171 7.46 12.82 -4.63
C ILE A 171 7.52 13.34 -3.19
N ARG A 172 6.39 13.31 -2.47
CA ARG A 172 6.34 13.76 -1.08
C ARG A 172 7.21 12.90 -0.15
N ASP A 173 7.22 11.58 -0.36
CA ASP A 173 7.99 10.65 0.44
C ASP A 173 9.50 10.74 0.19
N ILE A 174 9.93 11.16 -1.00
CA ILE A 174 11.34 11.47 -1.31
C ILE A 174 11.80 12.64 -0.44
N ASP A 175 10.98 13.69 -0.33
CA ASP A 175 11.33 14.88 0.44
C ASP A 175 11.33 14.64 1.97
N HIS A 176 10.50 13.73 2.46
CA HIS A 176 10.23 13.56 3.91
C HIS A 176 10.63 12.21 4.50
N GLY A 177 11.18 11.29 3.70
CA GLY A 177 11.69 10.00 4.19
C GLY A 177 10.59 8.95 4.48
N GLY A 178 9.71 8.72 3.51
CA GLY A 178 8.59 7.75 3.60
C GLY A 178 8.66 6.58 2.61
N LEU A 179 9.70 6.54 1.78
CA LEU A 179 9.78 5.67 0.61
C LEU A 179 10.34 4.27 0.96
N GLY A 180 9.65 3.23 0.52
CA GLY A 180 10.07 1.84 0.60
C GLY A 180 10.90 1.41 -0.60
N SER A 181 11.49 0.21 -0.52
CA SER A 181 12.27 -0.36 -1.62
C SER A 181 11.38 -0.73 -2.83
N GLY A 182 11.95 -0.67 -4.04
CA GLY A 182 11.26 -1.10 -5.27
C GLY A 182 10.23 -0.13 -5.85
N PHE A 183 10.07 1.07 -5.29
CA PHE A 183 9.09 2.06 -5.77
C PHE A 183 9.25 2.44 -7.24
N ALA A 184 10.49 2.60 -7.72
CA ALA A 184 10.78 2.98 -9.10
C ALA A 184 10.37 1.88 -10.10
N GLY A 185 10.53 0.61 -9.72
CA GLY A 185 10.07 -0.52 -10.53
C GLY A 185 8.55 -0.54 -10.67
N LEU A 186 7.83 -0.25 -9.58
CA LEU A 186 6.36 -0.18 -9.62
C LEU A 186 5.86 1.00 -10.47
N LEU A 187 6.54 2.15 -10.43
CA LEU A 187 6.23 3.28 -11.31
C LEU A 187 6.40 2.90 -12.79
N ALA A 188 7.50 2.22 -13.13
CA ALA A 188 7.77 1.76 -14.49
C ALA A 188 6.71 0.75 -14.97
N GLU A 189 6.30 -0.17 -14.12
CA GLU A 189 5.23 -1.14 -14.41
C GLU A 189 3.90 -0.45 -14.68
N CYS A 190 3.47 0.47 -13.82
CA CYS A 190 2.23 1.24 -14.04
C CYS A 190 2.27 2.02 -15.36
N GLN A 191 3.42 2.61 -15.70
CA GLN A 191 3.59 3.32 -16.95
C GLN A 191 3.50 2.38 -18.16
N GLN A 192 4.06 1.18 -18.09
CA GLN A 192 3.96 0.16 -19.15
C GLN A 192 2.51 -0.27 -19.38
N GLU A 193 1.76 -0.52 -18.30
CA GLU A 193 0.33 -0.85 -18.38
C GLU A 193 -0.48 0.28 -19.05
N LEU A 194 -0.23 1.53 -18.67
CA LEU A 194 -0.87 2.70 -19.31
C LEU A 194 -0.54 2.79 -20.80
N VAL A 195 0.72 2.57 -21.18
CA VAL A 195 1.15 2.58 -22.59
C VAL A 195 0.44 1.46 -23.37
N ALA A 196 0.37 0.25 -22.83
CA ALA A 196 -0.33 -0.88 -23.45
C ALA A 196 -1.81 -0.59 -23.69
N LEU A 197 -2.49 0.02 -22.71
CA LEU A 197 -3.89 0.40 -22.80
C LEU A 197 -4.15 1.57 -23.76
N SER A 198 -3.18 2.47 -23.94
CA SER A 198 -3.25 3.56 -24.93
C SER A 198 -3.04 3.07 -26.37
N GLY A 199 -2.34 1.94 -26.54
CA GLY A 199 -1.96 1.36 -27.83
C GLY A 199 -2.96 0.37 -28.41
N SER A 200 -4.03 0.01 -27.69
CA SER A 200 -5.13 -0.78 -28.26
C SER A 200 -5.87 0.08 -29.28
N PRO A 201 -5.71 -0.18 -30.60
CA PRO A 201 -6.43 0.57 -31.60
C PRO A 201 -7.90 0.21 -31.41
N GLY A 202 -8.71 1.20 -31.05
CA GLY A 202 -10.10 1.17 -31.45
C GLY A 202 -10.12 0.80 -32.94
N SER A 203 -10.94 -0.17 -33.27
CA SER A 203 -11.36 -0.54 -34.61
C SER A 203 -11.77 0.71 -35.40
N GLY A 204 -10.77 1.42 -35.92
CA GLY A 204 -10.94 2.37 -36.99
C GLY A 204 -11.46 1.56 -38.16
N THR A 205 -12.75 1.73 -38.41
CA THR A 205 -13.40 1.47 -39.68
C THR A 205 -12.39 1.61 -40.81
N LYS A 206 -12.02 0.46 -41.41
CA LYS A 206 -11.34 0.47 -42.71
C LYS A 206 -12.30 1.14 -43.66
N ASP A 207 -12.08 2.43 -43.90
CA ASP A 207 -12.80 3.19 -44.89
C ASP A 207 -12.44 2.60 -46.26
N PRO A 208 -13.35 1.87 -46.94
CA PRO A 208 -13.01 1.16 -48.14
C PRO A 208 -13.35 2.04 -49.33
N GLN A 209 -12.62 3.14 -49.55
CA GLN A 209 -12.63 3.82 -50.85
C GLN A 209 -11.61 4.97 -50.93
N ARG A 210 -10.47 4.72 -51.56
CA ARG A 210 -9.92 5.71 -52.50
C ARG A 210 -9.59 5.02 -53.81
N THR A 211 -10.64 4.91 -54.59
CA THR A 211 -10.70 4.58 -56.00
C THR A 211 -9.66 5.35 -56.81
N ARG A 212 -8.91 4.58 -57.61
CA ARG A 212 -8.35 4.91 -58.94
C ARG A 212 -8.53 6.36 -59.40
N ARG A 213 -7.41 7.06 -59.62
CA ARG A 213 -7.32 8.04 -60.72
C ARG A 213 -6.38 7.50 -61.80
N LYS A 214 -6.97 7.25 -62.98
CA LYS A 214 -6.30 7.01 -64.26
C LYS A 214 -5.79 8.34 -64.83
N LYS A 215 -4.60 8.26 -65.45
CA LYS A 215 -4.08 8.92 -66.66
C LYS A 215 -4.12 10.45 -66.81
N ALA A 216 -2.98 11.00 -67.21
CA ALA A 216 -2.88 11.91 -68.36
C ALA A 216 -1.52 11.71 -69.09
N PRO A 217 -1.43 11.95 -70.41
CA PRO A 217 -0.31 11.57 -71.28
C PRO A 217 0.79 12.63 -71.32
N ALA A 218 2.02 12.20 -71.62
CA ALA A 218 3.11 13.12 -71.95
C ALA A 218 2.97 13.56 -73.42
N ILE A 219 2.89 14.87 -73.62
CA ILE A 219 3.12 15.56 -74.88
C ILE A 219 4.49 16.22 -74.77
N SER A 220 5.32 16.00 -75.79
CA SER A 220 6.49 16.76 -76.30
C SER A 220 7.65 15.82 -76.58
#